data_AF-A0A9E0VP13-F1
#
_entry.id   AF-A0A9E0VP13-F1
#
_cell.length_a   1.000
_cell.length_b   1.000
_cell.length_c   1.000
_cell.angle_alpha   90.00
_cell.angle_beta   90.00
_cell.angle_gamma   90.00
#
_symmetry.space_group_name_H-M   'P 1'
#
loop_
_entity.id
_entity.type
_entity.pdbx_description
1 polymer ?
#
loop_
_entity_poly.entity_id
_entity_poly.type
_entity_poly.pdbx_seq_one_letter_code
_entity_poly.pdbx_strand_id
1 'polypeptide(L)'
;MLQDNIVQEVVYNTPLVLLSFTAKDDIDKANNFLPYSTGFEIECDKGELYNEINFTSIPNILAVKNDSHEQRYRIPNGIIGLICLYNISIQLKINSTINNGSGIHYHIDCSNNFDEIRNEIFKNEKSILNELKSWEYKGKYNSWKISDSKTAVRVHSYHKTIEFRIGEMTFDYEILVKRIIHANDIVRRIKRSIGVPEPTYTFPDKSKILNYIRSIDLSNGGVKLRDLKARLEELKKSSDDIKPIQLEQATQLIKNRKIIV
;
A
#
# COMPACT_ATOMS: atom_id res chain seq x y z
N MET A 1 -11.49 -18.65 9.45
CA MET A 1 -12.43 -17.55 9.79
C MET A 1 -11.83 -16.56 10.80
N LEU A 2 -11.53 -16.93 12.05
CA LEU A 2 -10.89 -15.98 13.01
C LEU A 2 -9.46 -15.60 12.63
N GLN A 3 -8.62 -16.54 12.21
CA GLN A 3 -7.23 -16.25 11.78
C GLN A 3 -7.12 -15.41 10.51
N ASP A 4 -8.01 -15.63 9.54
CA ASP A 4 -8.01 -14.86 8.29
C ASP A 4 -8.30 -13.38 8.54
N ASN A 5 -9.09 -13.09 9.58
CA ASN A 5 -9.40 -11.73 10.01
C ASN A 5 -8.18 -11.01 10.62
N ILE A 6 -7.27 -11.74 11.28
CA ILE A 6 -6.07 -11.17 11.91
C ILE A 6 -5.06 -10.69 10.87
N VAL A 7 -4.74 -11.55 9.90
CA VAL A 7 -3.78 -11.20 8.84
C VAL A 7 -4.28 -9.98 8.09
N GLN A 8 -5.58 -9.96 7.77
CA GLN A 8 -6.24 -8.84 7.13
C GLN A 8 -6.14 -7.56 7.97
N GLU A 9 -6.48 -7.63 9.25
CA GLU A 9 -6.41 -6.49 10.18
C GLU A 9 -4.99 -5.93 10.28
N VAL A 10 -3.99 -6.80 10.39
CA VAL A 10 -2.57 -6.42 10.40
C VAL A 10 -2.16 -5.73 9.10
N VAL A 11 -2.56 -6.29 7.94
CA VAL A 11 -2.24 -5.72 6.62
C VAL A 11 -2.82 -4.32 6.48
N TYR A 12 -4.06 -4.08 6.92
CA TYR A 12 -4.70 -2.78 6.72
C TYR A 12 -4.28 -1.71 7.72
N ASN A 13 -3.88 -2.09 8.94
CA ASN A 13 -3.68 -1.12 10.03
C ASN A 13 -2.23 -0.99 10.50
N THR A 14 -1.48 -2.11 10.54
CA THR A 14 -0.17 -2.17 11.22
C THR A 14 0.77 -3.15 10.52
N PRO A 15 1.19 -2.90 9.27
CA PRO A 15 1.95 -3.86 8.47
C PRO A 15 3.34 -4.16 9.02
N LEU A 16 3.88 -3.35 9.94
CA LEU A 16 5.13 -3.64 10.63
C LEU A 16 5.07 -4.91 11.49
N VAL A 17 3.87 -5.30 11.94
CA VAL A 17 3.62 -6.57 12.65
C VAL A 17 3.99 -7.78 11.78
N LEU A 18 3.89 -7.66 10.45
CA LEU A 18 4.24 -8.75 9.54
C LEU A 18 5.70 -9.19 9.66
N LEU A 19 6.58 -8.36 10.23
CA LEU A 19 7.98 -8.72 10.53
C LEU A 19 8.13 -9.72 11.69
N SER A 20 7.08 -9.97 12.47
CA SER A 20 7.07 -11.01 13.51
C SER A 20 6.43 -12.31 13.03
N PHE A 21 5.87 -12.35 11.82
CA PHE A 21 5.27 -13.58 11.29
C PHE A 21 6.37 -14.59 10.99
N THR A 22 6.19 -15.81 11.48
CA THR A 22 7.09 -16.95 11.26
C THR A 22 6.40 -18.12 10.57
N ALA A 23 5.07 -18.22 10.70
CA ALA A 23 4.27 -19.24 10.05
C ALA A 23 4.15 -18.96 8.55
N LYS A 24 4.56 -19.93 7.72
CA LYS A 24 4.53 -19.82 6.26
C LYS A 24 3.13 -19.45 5.73
N ASP A 25 2.08 -20.07 6.26
CA ASP A 25 0.72 -19.83 5.80
C ASP A 25 0.27 -18.37 6.02
N ASP A 26 0.63 -17.75 7.14
CA ASP A 26 0.29 -16.35 7.42
C ASP A 26 1.10 -15.39 6.54
N ILE A 27 2.35 -15.74 6.26
CA ILE A 27 3.22 -14.99 5.34
C ILE A 27 2.67 -15.05 3.91
N ASP A 28 2.27 -16.24 3.45
CA ASP A 28 1.70 -16.45 2.12
C ASP A 28 0.35 -15.72 1.99
N LYS A 29 -0.50 -15.76 3.04
CA LYS A 29 -1.73 -14.97 3.09
C LYS A 29 -1.47 -13.47 3.00
N ALA A 30 -0.52 -12.93 3.78
CA ALA A 30 -0.19 -11.51 3.74
C ALA A 30 0.36 -11.07 2.37
N ASN A 31 1.24 -11.88 1.77
CA ASN A 31 1.79 -11.64 0.43
C ASN A 31 0.70 -11.58 -0.65
N ASN A 32 -0.36 -12.35 -0.50
CA ASN A 32 -1.49 -12.39 -1.44
C ASN A 32 -2.32 -11.11 -1.49
N PHE A 33 -2.20 -10.20 -0.53
CA PHE A 33 -2.87 -8.89 -0.58
C PHE A 33 -2.23 -7.94 -1.60
N LEU A 34 -0.91 -8.06 -1.86
CA LEU A 34 -0.19 -7.23 -2.80
C LEU A 34 0.60 -8.10 -3.80
N PRO A 35 -0.06 -8.82 -4.72
CA PRO A 35 0.61 -9.73 -5.64
C PRO A 35 1.60 -9.04 -6.58
N TYR A 36 1.32 -7.82 -7.05
CA TYR A 36 2.15 -7.16 -8.05
C TYR A 36 2.77 -5.87 -7.51
N SER A 37 3.95 -5.55 -8.04
CA SER A 37 4.57 -4.24 -7.76
C SER A 37 3.62 -3.13 -8.19
N THR A 38 3.58 -2.07 -7.40
CA THR A 38 2.64 -0.97 -7.61
C THR A 38 3.40 0.35 -7.64
N GLY A 39 3.21 1.11 -8.71
CA GLY A 39 3.55 2.54 -8.74
C GLY A 39 2.38 3.37 -8.21
N PHE A 40 2.64 4.51 -7.60
CA PHE A 40 1.59 5.50 -7.38
C PHE A 40 2.11 6.92 -7.47
N GLU A 41 1.24 7.80 -7.94
CA GLU A 41 1.48 9.23 -8.14
C GLU A 41 0.54 9.99 -7.21
N ILE A 42 1.09 10.91 -6.42
CA ILE A 42 0.34 11.74 -5.50
C ILE A 42 0.71 13.20 -5.71
N GLU A 43 -0.30 14.05 -5.82
CA GLU A 43 -0.11 15.48 -6.03
C GLU A 43 0.03 16.15 -4.65
N CYS A 44 1.26 16.52 -4.30
CA CYS A 44 1.52 17.23 -3.07
C CYS A 44 2.70 18.18 -3.18
N ASP A 45 2.68 19.20 -2.33
CA ASP A 45 3.77 20.15 -2.25
C ASP A 45 4.83 19.64 -1.27
N LYS A 46 6.07 20.01 -1.54
CA LYS A 46 7.20 19.78 -0.63
C LYS A 46 7.01 20.67 0.60
N GLY A 47 6.93 20.04 1.79
CA GLY A 47 6.90 20.76 3.06
C GLY A 47 8.27 21.33 3.42
N GLU A 48 8.33 22.14 4.48
CA GLU A 48 9.57 22.78 4.93
C GLU A 48 10.69 21.79 5.29
N LEU A 49 10.32 20.61 5.80
CA LEU A 49 11.25 19.56 6.19
C LEU A 49 11.62 18.61 5.04
N TYR A 50 11.15 18.89 3.82
CA TYR A 50 11.32 17.97 2.70
C TYR A 50 12.80 17.68 2.41
N ASN A 51 13.13 16.39 2.42
CA ASN A 51 14.39 15.88 1.92
C ASN A 51 14.14 14.57 1.17
N GLU A 52 14.54 14.52 -0.10
CA GLU A 52 14.34 13.33 -0.96
C GLU A 52 15.01 12.08 -0.37
N ILE A 53 16.11 12.24 0.38
CA ILE A 53 16.82 11.15 1.06
C ILE A 53 15.90 10.41 2.03
N ASN A 54 14.93 11.09 2.65
CA ASN A 54 13.98 10.46 3.58
C ASN A 54 13.11 9.40 2.89
N PHE A 55 12.89 9.55 1.58
CA PHE A 55 12.13 8.61 0.74
C PHE A 55 13.03 7.58 0.07
N THR A 56 14.16 7.98 -0.52
CA THR A 56 15.07 7.06 -1.21
C THR A 56 15.79 6.10 -0.26
N SER A 57 15.89 6.44 1.02
CA SER A 57 16.42 5.55 2.07
C SER A 57 15.42 4.50 2.58
N ILE A 58 14.15 4.54 2.15
CA ILE A 58 13.15 3.53 2.52
C ILE A 58 13.62 2.16 2.02
N PRO A 59 13.78 1.15 2.89
CA PRO A 59 14.26 -0.17 2.48
C PRO A 59 13.40 -0.78 1.38
N ASN A 60 14.04 -1.30 0.33
CA ASN A 60 13.44 -2.01 -0.80
C ASN A 60 12.48 -1.19 -1.68
N ILE A 61 12.42 0.13 -1.53
CA ILE A 61 11.68 0.96 -2.48
C ILE A 61 12.28 0.79 -3.88
N LEU A 62 11.42 0.64 -4.91
CA LEU A 62 11.88 0.37 -6.27
C LEU A 62 12.18 1.65 -7.05
N ALA A 63 11.44 2.72 -6.79
CA ALA A 63 11.68 4.02 -7.41
C ALA A 63 11.11 5.15 -6.56
N VAL A 64 11.78 6.30 -6.61
CA VAL A 64 11.33 7.60 -6.10
C VAL A 64 11.57 8.61 -7.21
N LYS A 65 10.55 9.39 -7.56
CA LYS A 65 10.65 10.51 -8.50
C LYS A 65 9.75 11.63 -7.99
N ASN A 66 10.36 12.73 -7.56
CA ASN A 66 9.63 13.83 -6.94
C ASN A 66 9.91 15.13 -7.69
N ASP A 67 8.87 15.77 -8.19
CA ASP A 67 8.93 17.15 -8.66
C ASP A 67 8.33 18.10 -7.61
N SER A 68 8.04 19.35 -7.97
CA SER A 68 7.57 20.36 -7.03
C SER A 68 6.13 20.14 -6.56
N HIS A 69 5.30 19.45 -7.35
CA HIS A 69 3.86 19.30 -7.10
C HIS A 69 3.38 17.85 -7.16
N GLU A 70 4.23 16.93 -7.58
CA GLU A 70 3.92 15.52 -7.75
C GLU A 70 5.06 14.64 -7.26
N GLN A 71 4.68 13.59 -6.55
CA GLN A 71 5.60 12.62 -5.97
C GLN A 71 5.16 11.24 -6.44
N ARG A 72 6.13 10.51 -6.99
CA ARG A 72 5.90 9.21 -7.59
C ARG A 72 6.77 8.18 -6.92
N TYR A 73 6.15 7.11 -6.48
CA TYR A 73 6.82 6.02 -5.80
C TYR A 73 6.52 4.70 -6.50
N ARG A 74 7.44 3.75 -6.40
CA ARG A 74 7.18 2.36 -6.77
C ARG A 74 7.56 1.43 -5.64
N ILE A 75 6.60 0.63 -5.19
CA ILE A 75 6.77 -0.37 -4.14
C ILE A 75 6.86 -1.78 -4.75
N PRO A 76 7.62 -2.69 -4.13
CA PRO A 76 7.65 -4.09 -4.53
C PRO A 76 6.32 -4.79 -4.20
N ASN A 77 6.18 -6.05 -4.57
CA ASN A 77 5.05 -6.88 -4.18
C ASN A 77 5.21 -7.45 -2.75
N GLY A 78 4.15 -8.08 -2.26
CA GLY A 78 4.10 -8.81 -0.99
C GLY A 78 4.24 -7.93 0.25
N ILE A 79 4.65 -8.57 1.35
CA ILE A 79 4.87 -7.93 2.65
C ILE A 79 5.87 -6.77 2.54
N ILE A 80 6.90 -6.90 1.70
CA ILE A 80 7.88 -5.84 1.48
C ILE A 80 7.19 -4.57 0.99
N GLY A 81 6.31 -4.69 -0.01
CA GLY A 81 5.57 -3.56 -0.55
C GLY A 81 4.63 -2.91 0.47
N LEU A 82 3.94 -3.71 1.28
CA LEU A 82 3.07 -3.21 2.35
C LEU A 82 3.84 -2.36 3.37
N ILE A 83 5.03 -2.81 3.78
CA ILE A 83 5.90 -2.08 4.71
C ILE A 83 6.50 -0.83 4.04
N CYS A 84 6.92 -0.93 2.77
CA CYS A 84 7.38 0.23 2.01
C CYS A 84 6.29 1.31 1.96
N LEU A 85 5.05 0.94 1.62
CA LEU A 85 3.93 1.86 1.54
C LEU A 85 3.66 2.54 2.89
N TYR A 86 3.71 1.80 3.99
CA TYR A 86 3.58 2.36 5.33
C TYR A 86 4.65 3.42 5.61
N ASN A 87 5.91 3.10 5.33
CA ASN A 87 7.01 4.05 5.52
C ASN A 87 6.88 5.28 4.62
N ILE A 88 6.45 5.12 3.36
CA ILE A 88 6.18 6.26 2.46
C ILE A 88 5.07 7.13 3.05
N SER A 89 3.99 6.53 3.55
CA SER A 89 2.87 7.27 4.14
C SER A 89 3.30 8.13 5.34
N ILE A 90 4.19 7.60 6.18
CA ILE A 90 4.76 8.32 7.32
C ILE A 90 5.64 9.49 6.83
N GLN A 91 6.50 9.24 5.84
CA GLN A 91 7.35 10.29 5.28
C GLN A 91 6.54 11.39 4.60
N LEU A 92 5.49 11.06 3.86
CA LEU A 92 4.58 12.05 3.27
C LEU A 92 3.92 12.91 4.35
N LYS A 93 3.42 12.32 5.44
CA LYS A 93 2.84 13.05 6.58
C LYS A 93 3.83 13.99 7.29
N ILE A 94 5.14 13.73 7.20
CA ILE A 94 6.19 14.55 7.83
C ILE A 94 6.72 15.63 6.88
N ASN A 95 6.89 15.29 5.60
CA ASN A 95 7.70 16.05 4.65
C ASN A 95 6.88 16.76 3.56
N SER A 96 5.57 16.56 3.51
CA SER A 96 4.73 17.01 2.39
C SER A 96 3.37 17.54 2.88
N THR A 97 2.72 18.31 2.03
CA THR A 97 1.35 18.81 2.24
C THR A 97 0.48 18.48 1.04
N ILE A 98 -0.68 17.86 1.28
CA ILE A 98 -1.60 17.43 0.22
C ILE A 98 -2.02 18.61 -0.65
N ASN A 99 -1.95 18.45 -1.97
CA ASN A 99 -2.59 19.33 -2.92
C ASN A 99 -3.91 18.69 -3.39
N ASN A 100 -5.05 19.24 -2.96
CA ASN A 100 -6.38 18.68 -3.21
C ASN A 100 -6.88 18.82 -4.67
N GLY A 101 -6.05 19.32 -5.59
CA GLY A 101 -6.43 19.60 -6.97
C GLY A 101 -6.62 18.38 -7.88
N SER A 102 -6.22 17.18 -7.43
CA SER A 102 -6.19 15.96 -8.25
C SER A 102 -6.55 14.72 -7.41
N GLY A 103 -6.43 13.53 -7.98
CA GLY A 103 -6.54 12.24 -7.28
C GLY A 103 -5.24 11.46 -7.35
N ILE A 104 -5.10 10.44 -6.51
CA ILE A 104 -3.96 9.52 -6.56
C ILE A 104 -4.12 8.56 -7.74
N HIS A 105 -3.05 8.38 -8.51
CA HIS A 105 -2.99 7.38 -9.56
C HIS A 105 -2.28 6.12 -9.07
N TYR A 106 -2.88 4.94 -9.23
CA TYR A 106 -2.28 3.66 -8.85
C TYR A 106 -1.95 2.83 -10.09
N HIS A 107 -0.68 2.52 -10.29
CA HIS A 107 -0.16 1.80 -11.46
C HIS A 107 0.20 0.37 -11.08
N ILE A 108 -0.62 -0.60 -11.50
CA ILE A 108 -0.37 -2.02 -11.23
C ILE A 108 0.46 -2.63 -12.36
N ASP A 109 1.58 -3.28 -12.02
CA ASP A 109 2.49 -3.85 -13.02
C ASP A 109 1.87 -5.00 -13.83
N CYS A 110 1.93 -4.86 -15.16
CA CYS A 110 1.43 -5.81 -16.13
C CYS A 110 2.49 -6.17 -17.18
N SER A 111 3.77 -5.93 -16.87
CA SER A 111 4.88 -5.98 -17.82
C SER A 111 5.03 -7.32 -18.56
N ASN A 112 4.78 -8.44 -17.87
CA ASN A 112 4.97 -9.79 -18.39
C ASN A 112 3.90 -10.28 -19.40
N ASN A 113 2.72 -9.65 -19.45
CA ASN A 113 1.58 -10.10 -20.27
C ASN A 113 0.68 -8.91 -20.68
N PHE A 114 1.30 -7.78 -21.01
CA PHE A 114 0.60 -6.51 -21.11
C PHE A 114 -0.51 -6.52 -22.16
N ASP A 115 -0.25 -7.09 -23.34
CA ASP A 115 -1.19 -7.05 -24.45
C ASP A 115 -2.41 -7.94 -24.20
N GLU A 116 -2.22 -9.12 -23.60
CA GLU A 116 -3.32 -10.00 -23.19
C GLU A 116 -4.14 -9.35 -22.07
N ILE A 117 -3.49 -8.77 -21.06
CA ILE A 117 -4.16 -8.07 -19.96
C ILE A 117 -4.95 -6.88 -20.50
N ARG A 118 -4.37 -6.10 -21.41
CA ARG A 118 -5.02 -4.96 -22.06
C ARG A 118 -6.34 -5.39 -22.70
N ASN A 119 -6.33 -6.46 -23.48
CA ASN A 119 -7.52 -6.96 -24.17
C ASN A 119 -8.61 -7.38 -23.18
N GLU A 120 -8.23 -8.10 -22.11
CA GLU A 120 -9.19 -8.53 -21.10
C GLU A 120 -9.73 -7.38 -20.24
N ILE A 121 -8.92 -6.37 -19.94
CA ILE A 121 -9.36 -5.17 -19.23
C ILE A 121 -10.46 -4.44 -20.02
N PHE A 122 -10.32 -4.31 -21.33
CA PHE A 122 -11.37 -3.72 -22.18
C PHE A 122 -12.65 -4.57 -22.22
N LYS A 123 -12.53 -5.90 -22.31
CA LYS A 123 -13.70 -6.79 -22.27
C LYS A 123 -14.47 -6.71 -20.95
N ASN A 124 -13.77 -6.44 -19.85
CA ASN A 124 -14.34 -6.38 -18.50
C ASN A 124 -14.68 -4.95 -18.03
N GLU A 125 -14.63 -3.96 -18.93
CA GLU A 125 -14.81 -2.54 -18.60
C GLU A 125 -16.02 -2.26 -17.71
N LYS A 126 -17.21 -2.72 -18.11
CA LYS A 126 -18.45 -2.47 -17.36
C LYS A 126 -18.40 -3.02 -15.93
N SER A 127 -17.81 -4.21 -15.74
CA SER A 127 -17.70 -4.85 -14.43
C SER A 127 -16.73 -4.08 -13.53
N ILE A 128 -15.54 -3.79 -14.06
CA ILE A 128 -14.48 -3.05 -13.35
C ILE A 128 -15.00 -1.67 -12.92
N LEU A 129 -15.58 -0.92 -13.86
CA LEU A 129 -16.10 0.42 -13.58
C LEU A 129 -17.26 0.41 -12.59
N ASN A 130 -18.08 -0.64 -12.53
CA ASN A 130 -19.12 -0.74 -11.52
C ASN A 130 -18.55 -1.02 -10.12
N GLU A 131 -17.56 -1.90 -10.01
CA GLU A 131 -16.88 -2.19 -8.75
C GLU A 131 -16.16 -0.95 -8.20
N LEU A 132 -15.52 -0.18 -9.07
CA LEU A 132 -14.84 1.08 -8.70
C LEU A 132 -15.78 2.18 -8.17
N LYS A 133 -17.11 2.09 -8.40
CA LYS A 133 -18.06 3.02 -7.76
C LYS A 133 -18.09 2.89 -6.24
N SER A 134 -17.73 1.72 -5.71
CA SER A 134 -17.60 1.49 -4.26
C SER A 134 -16.50 2.35 -3.61
N TRP A 135 -15.65 2.98 -4.42
CA TRP A 135 -14.62 3.89 -3.90
C TRP A 135 -15.18 5.25 -3.51
N GLU A 136 -16.41 5.57 -3.93
CA GLU A 136 -17.10 6.83 -3.63
C GLU A 136 -16.24 8.07 -3.90
N TYR A 137 -15.36 7.99 -4.91
CA TYR A 137 -14.43 9.06 -5.26
C TYR A 137 -15.20 10.33 -5.66
N LYS A 138 -14.96 11.42 -4.93
CA LYS A 138 -15.67 12.71 -5.10
C LYS A 138 -14.93 13.71 -5.99
N GLY A 139 -13.72 13.38 -6.44
CA GLY A 139 -12.92 14.27 -7.28
C GLY A 139 -13.42 14.32 -8.72
N LYS A 140 -12.82 15.21 -9.52
CA LYS A 140 -13.11 15.31 -10.95
C LYS A 140 -12.30 14.28 -11.73
N TYR A 141 -12.94 13.60 -12.68
CA TYR A 141 -12.27 12.75 -13.67
C TYR A 141 -12.67 13.19 -15.07
N ASN A 142 -11.79 12.98 -16.05
CA ASN A 142 -12.05 13.41 -17.43
C ASN A 142 -13.19 12.60 -18.08
N SER A 143 -13.24 11.28 -17.84
CA SER A 143 -14.38 10.42 -18.24
C SER A 143 -14.39 9.09 -17.49
N TRP A 144 -15.59 8.59 -17.19
CA TRP A 144 -15.82 7.30 -16.52
C TRP A 144 -15.79 6.15 -17.53
N LYS A 145 -14.59 5.84 -18.01
CA LYS A 145 -14.33 4.76 -18.98
C LYS A 145 -12.94 4.16 -18.78
N ILE A 146 -12.68 3.04 -19.44
CA ILE A 146 -11.33 2.48 -19.60
C ILE A 146 -10.79 2.86 -20.97
N SER A 147 -9.57 3.40 -21.04
CA SER A 147 -8.92 3.73 -22.32
C SER A 147 -7.40 3.86 -22.22
N ASP A 148 -6.71 4.10 -23.33
CA ASP A 148 -5.28 4.45 -23.31
C ASP A 148 -5.00 5.92 -22.95
N SER A 149 -6.07 6.71 -22.78
CA SER A 149 -6.04 8.15 -22.50
C SER A 149 -6.33 8.47 -21.03
N LYS A 150 -6.23 9.75 -20.64
CA LYS A 150 -6.49 10.22 -19.27
C LYS A 150 -7.96 10.02 -18.90
N THR A 151 -8.30 8.87 -18.30
CA THR A 151 -9.68 8.43 -17.97
C THR A 151 -9.72 7.80 -16.57
N ALA A 152 -10.86 7.31 -16.09
CA ALA A 152 -10.95 6.71 -14.75
C ALA A 152 -9.97 5.53 -14.57
N VAL A 153 -9.82 4.70 -15.59
CA VAL A 153 -8.78 3.67 -15.67
C VAL A 153 -8.04 3.80 -16.98
N ARG A 154 -6.72 3.97 -16.91
CA ARG A 154 -5.87 4.09 -18.08
C ARG A 154 -5.06 2.82 -18.30
N VAL A 155 -5.08 2.30 -19.52
CA VAL A 155 -4.20 1.22 -19.98
C VAL A 155 -2.90 1.85 -20.48
N HIS A 156 -1.88 1.90 -19.64
CA HIS A 156 -0.68 2.70 -19.88
C HIS A 156 0.41 1.90 -20.62
N SER A 157 0.35 1.86 -21.95
CA SER A 157 1.26 1.08 -22.81
C SER A 157 2.75 1.32 -22.55
N TYR A 158 3.16 2.59 -22.42
CA TYR A 158 4.57 2.93 -22.21
C TYR A 158 5.15 2.35 -20.90
N HIS A 159 4.36 2.35 -19.82
CA HIS A 159 4.76 1.80 -18.53
C HIS A 159 4.35 0.34 -18.34
N LYS A 160 3.62 -0.23 -19.31
CA LYS A 160 2.98 -1.55 -19.22
C LYS A 160 2.22 -1.77 -17.90
N THR A 161 1.42 -0.79 -17.52
CA THR A 161 0.62 -0.82 -16.27
C THR A 161 -0.85 -0.58 -16.54
N ILE A 162 -1.70 -1.00 -15.60
CA ILE A 162 -3.09 -0.54 -15.50
C ILE A 162 -3.12 0.53 -14.41
N GLU A 163 -3.53 1.72 -14.80
CA GLU A 163 -3.51 2.93 -13.97
C GLU A 163 -4.92 3.28 -13.51
N PHE A 164 -5.19 3.20 -12.21
CA PHE A 164 -6.46 3.60 -11.60
C PHE A 164 -6.35 5.04 -11.10
N ARG A 165 -7.12 5.95 -11.69
CA ARG A 165 -6.94 7.41 -11.55
C ARG A 165 -8.02 8.07 -10.68
N ILE A 166 -8.55 7.31 -9.73
CA ILE A 166 -9.70 7.67 -8.88
C ILE A 166 -9.39 7.45 -7.40
N GLY A 167 -8.11 7.52 -7.02
CA GLY A 167 -7.71 7.50 -5.63
C GLY A 167 -8.04 8.82 -4.94
N GLU A 168 -8.68 8.75 -3.77
CA GLU A 168 -8.83 9.92 -2.91
C GLU A 168 -7.46 10.46 -2.46
N MET A 169 -7.32 11.79 -2.43
CA MET A 169 -6.09 12.42 -1.95
C MET A 169 -5.93 12.20 -0.45
N THR A 170 -4.87 11.51 -0.08
CA THR A 170 -4.59 11.15 1.30
C THR A 170 -3.14 10.72 1.45
N PHE A 171 -2.57 10.95 2.64
CA PHE A 171 -1.34 10.28 3.07
C PHE A 171 -1.63 9.13 4.02
N ASP A 172 -2.90 8.79 4.25
CA ASP A 172 -3.24 7.74 5.19
C ASP A 172 -2.99 6.35 4.62
N TYR A 173 -2.14 5.58 5.31
CA TYR A 173 -1.80 4.22 4.93
C TYR A 173 -3.02 3.33 4.74
N GLU A 174 -3.99 3.37 5.66
CA GLU A 174 -5.14 2.48 5.65
C GLU A 174 -5.97 2.71 4.38
N ILE A 175 -6.10 3.98 3.98
CA ILE A 175 -6.81 4.35 2.76
C ILE A 175 -5.99 3.93 1.53
N LEU A 176 -4.71 4.31 1.46
CA LEU A 176 -3.83 3.98 0.34
C LEU A 176 -3.78 2.47 0.08
N VAL A 177 -3.59 1.69 1.14
CA VAL A 177 -3.44 0.24 1.05
C VAL A 177 -4.75 -0.44 0.64
N LYS A 178 -5.91 0.04 1.09
CA LYS A 178 -7.22 -0.43 0.60
C LYS A 178 -7.38 -0.24 -0.91
N ARG A 179 -7.02 0.93 -1.43
CA ARG A 179 -7.13 1.21 -2.87
C ARG A 179 -6.13 0.39 -3.69
N ILE A 180 -4.88 0.30 -3.24
CA ILE A 180 -3.83 -0.47 -3.90
C ILE A 180 -4.15 -1.96 -3.93
N ILE A 181 -4.62 -2.54 -2.81
CA ILE A 181 -5.00 -3.96 -2.72
C ILE A 181 -6.15 -4.24 -3.68
N HIS A 182 -7.19 -3.40 -3.69
CA HIS A 182 -8.33 -3.60 -4.57
C HIS A 182 -7.96 -3.46 -6.06
N ALA A 183 -7.12 -2.48 -6.41
CA ALA A 183 -6.56 -2.36 -7.76
C ALA A 183 -5.75 -3.61 -8.17
N ASN A 184 -4.95 -4.15 -7.24
CA ASN A 184 -4.23 -5.41 -7.45
C ASN A 184 -5.18 -6.59 -7.65
N ASP A 185 -6.26 -6.69 -6.87
CA ASP A 185 -7.22 -7.79 -6.97
C ASP A 185 -7.92 -7.80 -8.35
N ILE A 186 -8.35 -6.62 -8.83
CA ILE A 186 -8.90 -6.47 -10.19
C ILE A 186 -7.92 -7.03 -11.23
N VAL A 187 -6.66 -6.59 -11.20
CA VAL A 187 -5.64 -7.03 -12.17
C VAL A 187 -5.28 -8.51 -11.98
N ARG A 188 -5.30 -9.02 -10.74
CA ARG A 188 -5.05 -10.43 -10.43
C ARG A 188 -6.12 -11.32 -11.03
N ARG A 189 -7.40 -10.96 -10.90
CA ARG A 189 -8.51 -11.72 -11.51
C ARG A 189 -8.40 -11.77 -13.03
N ILE A 190 -8.00 -10.67 -13.66
CA ILE A 190 -7.72 -10.63 -15.10
C ILE A 190 -6.52 -11.51 -15.47
N LYS A 191 -5.40 -11.40 -14.74
CA LYS A 191 -4.22 -12.25 -14.98
C LYS A 191 -4.56 -13.75 -14.83
N ARG A 192 -5.35 -14.11 -13.82
CA ARG A 192 -5.84 -15.49 -13.64
C ARG A 192 -6.73 -15.96 -14.79
N SER A 193 -7.60 -15.11 -15.32
CA SER A 193 -8.50 -15.50 -16.42
C SER A 193 -7.76 -15.80 -17.73
N ILE A 194 -6.53 -15.30 -17.87
CA ILE A 194 -5.63 -15.60 -19.00
C ILE A 194 -4.51 -16.59 -18.65
N GLY A 195 -4.59 -17.24 -17.48
CA GLY A 195 -3.65 -18.29 -17.09
C GLY A 195 -2.25 -17.78 -16.68
N VAL A 196 -2.10 -16.51 -16.32
CA VAL A 196 -0.84 -15.98 -15.79
C VAL A 196 -0.61 -16.55 -14.38
N PRO A 197 0.56 -17.15 -14.09
CA PRO A 197 0.85 -17.72 -12.79
C PRO A 197 0.92 -16.68 -11.69
N GLU A 198 0.70 -17.13 -10.45
CA GLU A 198 0.89 -16.29 -9.28
C GLU A 198 2.36 -15.86 -9.13
N PRO A 199 2.60 -14.62 -8.66
CA PRO A 199 3.95 -14.12 -8.48
C PRO A 199 4.64 -14.82 -7.31
N THR A 200 5.97 -14.82 -7.35
CA THR A 200 6.79 -15.23 -6.21
C THR A 200 7.07 -14.04 -5.29
N TYR A 201 7.39 -14.35 -4.04
CA TYR A 201 7.62 -13.35 -3.00
C TYR A 201 8.96 -13.58 -2.33
N THR A 202 9.59 -12.49 -1.91
CA THR A 202 10.76 -12.49 -1.05
C THR A 202 10.37 -11.98 0.32
N PHE A 203 10.98 -12.54 1.37
CA PHE A 203 10.78 -12.03 2.72
C PHE A 203 11.73 -10.86 2.99
N PRO A 204 11.26 -9.78 3.65
CA PRO A 204 12.11 -8.63 3.91
C PRO A 204 13.29 -8.94 4.85
N ASP A 205 14.42 -8.27 4.62
CA ASP A 205 15.49 -8.16 5.62
C ASP A 205 15.02 -7.31 6.81
N LYS A 206 14.64 -8.00 7.89
CA LYS A 206 14.11 -7.40 9.12
C LYS A 206 15.08 -6.39 9.74
N SER A 207 16.39 -6.67 9.72
CA SER A 207 17.40 -5.81 10.33
C SER A 207 17.49 -4.46 9.63
N LYS A 208 17.44 -4.46 8.28
CA LYS A 208 17.42 -3.20 7.50
C LYS A 208 16.19 -2.36 7.81
N ILE A 209 15.01 -2.98 7.91
CA ILE A 209 13.77 -2.27 8.21
C ILE A 209 13.78 -1.69 9.63
N LEU A 210 14.20 -2.48 10.63
CA LEU A 210 14.27 -2.01 12.01
C LEU A 210 15.27 -0.86 12.18
N ASN A 211 16.41 -0.91 11.49
CA ASN A 211 17.40 0.17 11.51
C ASN A 211 16.84 1.45 10.88
N TYR A 212 16.11 1.34 9.77
CA TYR A 212 15.43 2.49 9.15
C TYR A 212 14.37 3.11 10.07
N ILE A 213 13.55 2.30 10.72
CA ILE A 213 12.53 2.81 11.67
C ILE A 213 13.20 3.55 12.83
N ARG A 214 14.33 3.04 13.34
CA ARG A 214 15.11 3.71 14.39
C ARG A 214 15.69 5.04 13.93
N SER A 215 16.14 5.18 12.68
CA SER A 215 16.71 6.44 12.19
C SER A 215 15.65 7.54 12.04
N ILE A 216 14.41 7.20 11.69
CA ILE A 216 13.28 8.14 11.67
C ILE A 216 12.98 8.69 13.08
N ASP A 217 13.09 7.85 14.11
CA ASP A 217 12.84 8.24 15.51
C ASP A 217 13.80 9.33 15.98
N LEU A 218 15.09 9.13 15.67
CA LEU A 218 16.17 10.00 16.08
C LEU A 218 16.12 11.36 15.36
N SER A 219 15.69 11.40 14.10
CA SER A 219 15.63 12.65 13.33
C SER A 219 14.42 13.54 13.67
N ASN A 220 13.34 12.98 14.25
CA ASN A 220 12.10 13.70 14.55
C ASN A 220 11.90 14.06 16.04
N GLY A 221 12.98 14.14 16.82
CA GLY A 221 12.92 14.55 18.23
C GLY A 221 12.17 13.58 19.15
N GLY A 222 11.95 12.33 18.75
CA GLY A 222 11.44 11.26 19.63
C GLY A 222 9.96 11.31 20.04
N VAL A 223 9.16 12.25 19.53
CA VAL A 223 7.80 12.49 20.04
C VAL A 223 6.75 11.55 19.43
N LYS A 224 6.83 11.22 18.13
CA LYS A 224 5.82 10.38 17.44
C LYS A 224 6.07 8.87 17.54
N LEU A 225 7.23 8.44 17.99
CA LEU A 225 7.61 7.02 18.06
C LEU A 225 7.39 6.38 19.42
N ARG A 226 6.95 7.13 20.46
CA ARG A 226 6.48 6.51 21.71
C ARG A 226 5.34 5.53 21.43
N ASP A 227 4.44 5.85 20.51
CA ASP A 227 3.35 4.97 20.07
C ASP A 227 3.84 3.77 19.25
N LEU A 228 4.89 3.95 18.43
CA LEU A 228 5.45 2.86 17.63
C LEU A 228 6.33 1.91 18.46
N LYS A 229 7.09 2.44 19.42
CA LYS A 229 7.84 1.66 20.42
C LYS A 229 6.89 0.94 21.35
N ALA A 230 5.82 1.59 21.83
CA ALA A 230 4.77 0.91 22.59
C ALA A 230 4.14 -0.22 21.78
N ARG A 231 3.80 0.02 20.50
CA ARG A 231 3.31 -1.03 19.58
C ARG A 231 4.35 -2.14 19.35
N LEU A 232 5.62 -1.82 19.10
CA LEU A 232 6.68 -2.80 18.92
C LEU A 232 6.94 -3.62 20.19
N GLU A 233 6.83 -3.03 21.37
CA GLU A 233 6.97 -3.72 22.67
C GLU A 233 5.73 -4.56 23.01
N GLU A 234 4.52 -4.10 22.67
CA GLU A 234 3.30 -4.93 22.71
C GLU A 234 3.43 -6.15 21.77
N LEU A 235 4.00 -5.95 20.58
CA LEU A 235 4.18 -7.03 19.59
C LEU A 235 5.24 -8.05 20.00
N LYS A 236 6.33 -7.61 20.64
CA LYS A 236 7.32 -8.52 21.24
C LYS A 236 6.73 -9.35 22.37
N LYS A 237 5.95 -8.72 23.25
CA LYS A 237 5.21 -9.45 24.31
C LYS A 237 4.23 -10.47 23.73
N SER A 238 3.65 -10.19 22.56
CA SER A 238 2.73 -11.13 21.89
C SER A 238 3.43 -12.23 21.08
N SER A 239 4.69 -12.04 20.65
CA SER A 239 5.40 -13.05 19.85
C SER A 239 6.03 -14.16 20.70
N ASP A 240 6.35 -13.86 21.95
CA ASP A 240 6.98 -14.82 22.86
C ASP A 240 5.95 -15.73 23.56
N ASP A 241 4.64 -15.43 23.47
CA ASP A 241 3.56 -16.10 24.21
C ASP A 241 2.28 -16.34 23.38
N ILE A 242 2.39 -16.85 22.14
CA ILE A 242 1.19 -17.23 21.37
C ILE A 242 0.59 -18.55 21.92
N LYS A 243 -0.17 -18.43 23.02
CA LYS A 243 -1.28 -19.33 23.34
C LYS A 243 -2.62 -18.66 23.00
N PRO A 244 -3.67 -19.43 22.68
CA PRO A 244 -4.89 -18.94 22.01
C PRO A 244 -5.74 -17.88 22.76
N ILE A 245 -5.37 -17.51 23.99
CA ILE A 245 -6.20 -16.73 24.92
C ILE A 245 -5.98 -15.22 24.77
N GLN A 246 -4.89 -14.75 24.16
CA GLN A 246 -4.58 -13.30 24.07
C GLN A 246 -5.09 -12.60 22.81
N LEU A 247 -5.72 -13.33 21.88
CA LEU A 247 -6.31 -12.75 20.67
C LEU A 247 -7.43 -11.76 21.00
N GLU A 248 -8.22 -12.06 22.03
CA GLU A 248 -9.30 -11.21 22.51
C GLU A 248 -8.77 -9.89 23.08
N GLN A 249 -7.55 -9.88 23.66
CA GLN A 249 -6.92 -8.68 24.22
C GLN A 249 -6.33 -7.76 23.13
N ALA A 250 -5.74 -8.33 22.08
CA ALA A 250 -5.28 -7.57 20.91
C ALA A 250 -6.46 -6.91 20.17
N THR A 251 -7.57 -7.64 20.00
CA THR A 251 -8.82 -7.10 19.44
C THR A 251 -9.47 -6.05 20.36
N GLN A 252 -9.37 -6.18 21.70
CA GLN A 252 -9.86 -5.16 22.65
C GLN A 252 -9.05 -3.85 22.57
N LEU A 253 -7.72 -3.94 22.37
CA LEU A 253 -6.83 -2.79 22.22
C LEU A 253 -7.11 -1.98 20.95
N ILE A 254 -7.54 -2.65 19.88
CA ILE A 254 -7.93 -2.00 18.61
C ILE A 254 -9.34 -1.39 18.70
N LYS A 255 -10.28 -2.04 19.38
CA LYS A 255 -11.65 -1.50 19.59
C LYS A 255 -11.70 -0.26 20.49
N ASN A 256 -10.80 -0.14 21.46
CA ASN A 256 -10.84 0.96 22.45
C ASN A 256 -10.26 2.30 21.95
N ARG A 257 -9.76 2.41 20.72
CA ARG A 257 -9.10 3.64 20.21
C ARG A 257 -9.92 4.44 19.18
N LYS A 258 -11.23 4.21 19.07
CA LYS A 258 -12.15 5.02 18.25
C LYS A 258 -12.44 6.44 18.80
N ILE A 259 -11.73 6.92 19.82
CA ILE A 259 -11.93 8.27 20.37
C ILE A 259 -10.56 8.89 20.62
N ILE A 260 -10.17 9.82 19.74
CA ILE A 260 -9.92 11.24 20.04
C ILE A 260 -9.82 11.91 18.66
N VAL A 261 -10.75 12.84 18.42
CA VAL A 261 -10.80 13.77 17.28
C VAL A 261 -9.62 14.72 17.35
#